data_AF-A0A9D1BXP4-F1
#
_entry.id   AF-A0A9D1BXP4-F1
#
_cell.length_a   1.000
_cell.length_b   1.000
_cell.length_c   1.000
_cell.angle_alpha   90.00
_cell.angle_beta   90.00
_cell.angle_gamma   90.00
#
_symmetry.space_group_name_H-M   'P 1'
#
loop_
_entity.id
_entity.type
_entity.pdbx_description
1 polymer ?
#
loop_
_entity_poly.entity_id
_entity_poly.type
_entity_poly.pdbx_seq_one_letter_code
_entity_poly.pdbx_strand_id
1 'polypeptide(L)'
;MKEILTAPWGPIGLVGLIYATFLYTNLSRRLGAVTKMPPYYRGFAVSTALLCVALVAQVERKTAYLSGAPQVSFLLYPVFGLLFYHIPLFLGVVIDLIIVWKYWSWLLREGW
;
A
#
# COMPACT_ATOMS: atom_id res chain seq x y z
N MET A 1 0.40 -27.62 -8.04
CA MET A 1 0.16 -26.78 -9.24
C MET A 1 -0.75 -25.59 -9.00
N LYS A 2 -1.91 -25.73 -8.35
CA LYS A 2 -2.85 -24.61 -8.11
C LYS A 2 -2.20 -23.41 -7.39
N GLU A 3 -1.36 -23.66 -6.38
CA GLU A 3 -0.69 -22.59 -5.63
C GLU A 3 0.29 -21.75 -6.46
N ILE A 4 0.93 -22.33 -7.47
CA ILE A 4 1.88 -21.64 -8.35
C ILE A 4 1.14 -20.67 -9.27
N LEU A 5 -0.02 -21.09 -9.79
CA LEU A 5 -0.90 -20.24 -10.59
C LEU A 5 -1.51 -19.11 -9.78
N THR A 6 -1.73 -19.32 -8.47
CA THR A 6 -2.34 -18.30 -7.61
C THR A 6 -1.34 -17.38 -6.90
N ALA A 7 -0.06 -17.77 -6.84
CA ALA A 7 0.99 -17.00 -6.18
C ALA A 7 1.11 -15.53 -6.66
N PRO A 8 0.91 -15.19 -7.96
CA PRO A 8 1.08 -13.82 -8.44
C PRO A 8 -0.05 -12.86 -8.02
N TRP A 9 -1.26 -13.35 -7.72
CA TRP A 9 -2.42 -12.46 -7.49
C TRP A 9 -2.26 -11.57 -6.27
N GLY A 10 -1.54 -12.02 -5.24
CA GLY A 10 -1.26 -11.21 -4.05
C GLY A 10 -0.45 -9.96 -4.40
N PRO A 11 0.78 -10.10 -4.95
CA PRO A 11 1.59 -8.98 -5.39
C PRO A 11 0.91 -8.09 -6.43
N ILE A 12 0.16 -8.67 -7.37
CA ILE A 12 -0.60 -7.90 -8.37
C ILE A 12 -1.64 -6.99 -7.69
N GLY A 13 -2.36 -7.50 -6.70
CA GLY A 13 -3.31 -6.69 -5.92
C GLY A 13 -2.64 -5.53 -5.19
N LEU A 14 -1.46 -5.76 -4.60
CA LEU A 14 -0.68 -4.70 -3.94
C LEU A 14 -0.14 -3.65 -4.91
N VAL A 15 0.33 -4.07 -6.09
CA VAL A 15 0.74 -3.13 -7.15
C VAL A 15 -0.44 -2.27 -7.58
N GLY A 16 -1.63 -2.87 -7.73
CA GLY A 16 -2.86 -2.13 -8.01
C GLY A 16 -3.20 -1.11 -6.91
N LEU A 17 -3.03 -1.49 -5.64
CA LEU A 17 -3.24 -0.58 -4.51
C LEU A 17 -2.25 0.60 -4.53
N ILE A 18 -0.95 0.33 -4.71
CA ILE A 18 0.08 1.37 -4.84
C ILE A 18 -0.23 2.31 -6.00
N TYR A 19 -0.67 1.75 -7.13
CA TYR A 19 -1.08 2.55 -8.29
C TYR A 19 -2.29 3.44 -7.97
N ALA A 20 -3.28 2.93 -7.23
CA ALA A 20 -4.41 3.73 -6.76
C ALA A 20 -3.95 4.88 -5.85
N THR A 21 -3.05 4.62 -4.90
CA THR A 21 -2.45 5.66 -4.04
C THR A 21 -1.73 6.73 -4.87
N PHE A 22 -0.98 6.33 -5.89
CA PHE A 22 -0.33 7.25 -6.82
C PHE A 22 -1.35 8.09 -7.61
N LEU A 23 -2.43 7.47 -8.10
CA LEU A 23 -3.51 8.16 -8.79
C LEU A 23 -4.17 9.22 -7.88
N TYR A 24 -4.53 8.85 -6.65
CA TYR A 24 -5.10 9.76 -5.67
C TYR A 24 -4.16 10.90 -5.29
N THR A 25 -2.86 10.63 -5.19
CA THR A 25 -1.84 11.66 -4.92
C THR A 25 -1.84 12.71 -6.02
N ASN A 26 -1.81 12.27 -7.28
CA ASN A 26 -1.79 13.17 -8.43
C ASN A 26 -3.09 13.95 -8.58
N LEU A 27 -4.23 13.28 -8.37
CA LEU A 27 -5.54 13.91 -8.39
C LEU A 27 -5.65 14.99 -7.30
N SER A 28 -5.29 14.65 -6.06
CA SER A 28 -5.32 15.57 -4.92
C SER A 28 -4.39 16.77 -5.11
N ARG A 29 -3.22 16.56 -5.73
CA ARG A 29 -2.27 17.62 -6.05
C ARG A 29 -2.83 18.59 -7.10
N ARG A 30 -3.44 18.07 -8.17
CA ARG A 30 -4.05 18.90 -9.24
C ARG A 30 -5.24 19.69 -8.71
N LEU A 31 -6.14 19.05 -7.99
CA LEU A 31 -7.29 19.69 -7.38
C LEU A 31 -6.87 20.73 -6.34
N GLY A 32 -5.91 20.41 -5.47
CA GLY A 32 -5.39 21.35 -4.47
C GLY A 32 -4.74 22.59 -5.07
N ALA A 33 -4.15 22.49 -6.27
CA ALA A 33 -3.62 23.65 -6.99
C ALA A 33 -4.73 24.61 -7.46
N VAL A 34 -5.90 24.08 -7.80
CA VAL A 34 -7.07 24.86 -8.22
C VAL A 34 -7.82 25.43 -7.00
N THR A 35 -7.99 24.63 -5.95
CA THR A 35 -8.81 24.97 -4.78
C THR A 35 -8.03 25.64 -3.63
N LYS A 36 -6.72 25.90 -3.80
CA LYS A 36 -5.80 26.44 -2.77
C LYS A 36 -5.79 25.64 -1.45
N MET A 37 -6.06 24.34 -1.53
CA MET A 37 -6.18 23.48 -0.35
C MET A 37 -4.82 23.18 0.31
N PRO A 38 -4.77 22.99 1.65
CA PRO A 38 -3.56 22.56 2.36
C PRO A 38 -2.98 21.23 1.86
N PRO A 39 -1.64 21.03 1.93
CA PRO A 39 -0.91 19.98 1.23
C PRO A 39 -0.99 18.60 1.90
N TYR A 40 -2.19 18.04 2.03
CA TYR A 40 -2.40 16.69 2.59
C TYR A 40 -1.81 15.56 1.73
N TYR A 41 -1.46 15.84 0.48
CA TYR A 41 -0.88 14.87 -0.45
C TYR A 41 0.46 14.27 0.04
N ARG A 42 1.14 14.91 0.99
CA ARG A 42 2.37 14.38 1.60
C ARG A 42 2.13 13.09 2.38
N GLY A 43 0.94 12.91 2.94
CA GLY A 43 0.59 11.70 3.69
C GLY A 43 0.50 10.45 2.79
N PHE A 44 0.12 10.62 1.51
CA PHE A 44 0.11 9.52 0.54
C PHE A 44 1.51 8.98 0.28
N ALA A 45 2.56 9.80 0.40
CA ALA A 45 3.94 9.33 0.26
C ALA A 45 4.33 8.36 1.39
N VAL A 46 3.90 8.65 2.63
CA VAL A 46 4.12 7.77 3.79
C VAL A 46 3.39 6.45 3.61
N SER A 47 2.11 6.51 3.21
CA SER A 47 1.36 5.29 2.88
C SER A 47 2.03 4.48 1.76
N THR A 48 2.41 5.13 0.67
CA THR A 48 3.06 4.48 -0.48
C THR A 48 4.33 3.76 -0.05
N ALA A 49 5.16 4.37 0.80
CA ALA A 49 6.36 3.74 1.34
C ALA A 49 6.02 2.48 2.15
N LEU A 50 4.99 2.53 3.01
CA LEU A 50 4.54 1.37 3.79
C LEU A 50 3.99 0.25 2.90
N LEU A 51 3.21 0.59 1.86
CA LEU A 51 2.70 -0.38 0.90
C LEU A 51 3.82 -1.02 0.06
N CYS A 52 4.84 -0.25 -0.32
CA CYS A 52 6.03 -0.79 -0.99
C CYS A 52 6.78 -1.79 -0.10
N VAL A 53 6.95 -1.50 1.19
CA VAL A 53 7.54 -2.45 2.15
C VAL A 53 6.72 -3.74 2.22
N ALA A 54 5.40 -3.63 2.31
CA ALA A 54 4.51 -4.79 2.31
C ALA A 54 4.62 -5.61 1.01
N LEU A 55 4.74 -4.95 -0.14
CA LEU A 55 4.90 -5.60 -1.44
C LEU A 55 6.21 -6.40 -1.50
N VAL A 56 7.34 -5.80 -1.13
CA VAL A 56 8.64 -6.47 -1.12
C VAL A 56 8.59 -7.69 -0.20
N ALA A 57 8.09 -7.52 1.02
CA ALA A 57 7.95 -8.61 1.98
C ALA A 57 7.05 -9.74 1.46
N GLN A 58 5.98 -9.43 0.73
CA GLN A 58 5.11 -10.44 0.14
C GLN A 58 5.83 -11.23 -0.97
N VAL A 59 6.55 -10.55 -1.85
CA VAL A 59 7.32 -11.18 -2.93
C VAL A 59 8.42 -12.07 -2.36
N GLU A 60 9.15 -11.61 -1.36
CA GLU A 60 10.20 -12.38 -0.67
C GLU A 60 9.62 -13.64 -0.04
N ARG A 61 8.50 -13.54 0.69
CA ARG A 61 7.85 -14.69 1.33
C ARG A 61 7.33 -15.71 0.32
N LYS A 62 6.73 -15.26 -0.78
CA LYS A 62 6.23 -16.16 -1.84
C LYS A 62 7.39 -16.83 -2.57
N THR A 63 8.46 -16.10 -2.84
CA THR A 63 9.69 -16.66 -3.45
C THR A 63 10.34 -17.68 -2.52
N ALA A 64 10.43 -17.39 -1.21
CA ALA A 64 10.97 -18.33 -0.21
C ALA A 64 10.12 -19.60 -0.07
N TYR A 65 8.80 -19.47 -0.12
CA TYR A 65 7.88 -20.62 -0.12
C TYR A 65 8.08 -21.49 -1.37
N LEU A 66 8.24 -20.87 -2.55
CA LEU A 66 8.44 -21.58 -3.81
C LEU A 66 9.84 -22.23 -3.92
N SER A 67 10.87 -21.61 -3.35
CA SER A 67 12.25 -22.11 -3.45
C SER A 67 12.55 -23.28 -2.51
N GLY A 68 11.83 -23.40 -1.39
CA GLY A 68 12.03 -24.47 -0.41
C GLY A 68 13.43 -24.47 0.24
N ALA A 69 14.19 -23.39 0.08
CA ALA A 69 15.58 -23.33 0.52
C ALA A 69 15.68 -23.09 2.04
N PRO A 70 16.45 -23.90 2.79
CA PRO A 70 16.55 -23.78 4.25
C PRO A 70 17.15 -22.44 4.72
N GLN A 71 17.94 -21.79 3.87
CA GLN A 71 18.61 -20.52 4.17
C GLN A 71 17.63 -19.35 4.30
N VAL A 72 16.46 -19.44 3.68
CA VAL A 72 15.43 -18.38 3.65
C VAL A 72 14.20 -18.73 4.49
N SER A 73 14.25 -19.82 5.26
CA SER A 73 13.14 -20.24 6.13
C SER A 73 12.76 -19.18 7.16
N PHE A 74 13.67 -18.26 7.51
CA PHE A 74 13.35 -17.17 8.43
C PHE A 74 12.29 -16.19 7.89
N LEU A 75 12.19 -16.01 6.57
CA LEU A 75 11.17 -15.19 5.92
C LEU A 75 9.76 -15.77 6.10
N LEU A 76 9.66 -17.08 6.33
CA LEU A 76 8.40 -17.77 6.55
C LEU A 76 7.91 -17.69 8.00
N TYR A 77 8.73 -17.16 8.93
CA TYR A 77 8.29 -17.01 10.32
C TYR A 77 7.06 -16.09 10.44
N PRO A 78 6.10 -16.42 11.31
CA PRO A 78 4.91 -15.59 11.52
C PRO A 78 5.23 -14.15 11.89
N VAL A 79 6.28 -13.95 12.70
CA VAL A 79 6.73 -12.63 13.17
C VAL A 79 7.21 -11.76 12.00
N PHE A 80 7.96 -12.33 11.05
CA PHE A 80 8.40 -11.61 9.86
C PHE A 80 7.20 -11.16 9.03
N GLY A 81 6.24 -12.07 8.80
CA GLY A 81 5.00 -11.75 8.10
C GLY A 81 4.17 -10.67 8.79
N LEU A 82 4.12 -10.66 10.12
CA LEU A 82 3.41 -9.63 10.86
C LEU A 82 4.06 -8.26 10.71
N LEU A 83 5.38 -8.19 10.94
CA LEU A 83 6.13 -6.92 10.99
C LEU A 83 6.33 -6.28 9.63
N PHE A 84 6.60 -7.07 8.58
CA PHE A 84 6.98 -6.53 7.27
C PHE A 84 5.86 -6.59 6.24
N TYR A 85 4.84 -7.43 6.43
CA TYR A 85 3.68 -7.50 5.53
C TYR A 85 2.41 -6.93 6.17
N HIS A 86 1.91 -7.51 7.27
CA HIS A 86 0.59 -7.14 7.80
C HIS A 86 0.54 -5.73 8.40
N ILE A 87 1.50 -5.36 9.26
CA ILE A 87 1.52 -4.05 9.91
C ILE A 87 1.70 -2.92 8.89
N PRO A 88 2.69 -2.96 7.98
CA PRO A 88 2.87 -1.90 6.98
C PRO A 88 1.69 -1.81 6.03
N LEU A 89 1.13 -2.94 5.60
CA LEU A 89 -0.08 -2.96 4.76
C LEU A 89 -1.26 -2.29 5.46
N PHE A 90 -1.55 -2.69 6.70
CA PHE A 90 -2.66 -2.14 7.46
C PHE A 90 -2.50 -0.64 7.68
N LEU A 91 -1.31 -0.20 8.13
CA LEU A 91 -1.03 1.21 8.38
C LEU A 91 -1.10 2.03 7.09
N GLY A 92 -0.53 1.54 5.98
CA GLY A 92 -0.59 2.21 4.68
C GLY A 92 -2.04 2.45 4.24
N VAL A 93 -2.85 1.39 4.23
CA VAL A 93 -4.27 1.46 3.86
C VAL A 93 -5.05 2.42 4.78
N VAL A 94 -4.84 2.35 6.09
CA VAL A 94 -5.53 3.23 7.05
C VAL A 94 -5.15 4.70 6.83
N ILE A 95 -3.87 4.98 6.60
CA ILE A 95 -3.40 6.34 6.30
C ILE A 95 -4.05 6.86 5.02
N ASP A 96 -4.07 6.06 3.95
CA ASP A 96 -4.75 6.44 2.71
C ASP A 96 -6.23 6.73 2.94
N LEU A 97 -6.93 5.86 3.68
CA LEU A 97 -8.35 6.02 3.96
C LEU A 97 -8.64 7.31 4.73
N ILE A 98 -7.83 7.62 5.76
CA ILE A 98 -7.97 8.84 6.56
C ILE A 98 -7.72 10.08 5.70
N ILE A 99 -6.68 10.06 4.85
CA ILE A 99 -6.35 11.21 4.00
C ILE A 99 -7.45 11.44 2.97
N VAL A 100 -7.88 10.39 2.27
CA VAL A 100 -8.98 10.45 1.31
C VAL A 100 -10.23 10.97 2.02
N TRP A 101 -10.61 10.39 3.15
CA TRP A 101 -11.78 10.83 3.90
C TRP A 101 -11.73 12.32 4.26
N LYS A 102 -10.60 12.77 4.81
CA LYS A 102 -10.39 14.17 5.18
C LYS A 102 -10.45 15.09 3.96
N TYR A 103 -9.87 14.66 2.84
CA TYR A 103 -9.84 15.39 1.59
C TYR A 103 -11.25 15.60 1.01
N TRP A 104 -12.00 14.51 0.86
CA TRP A 104 -13.36 14.55 0.33
C TRP A 104 -14.32 15.29 1.26
N SER A 105 -14.18 15.12 2.58
CA SER A 105 -15.00 15.85 3.56
C SER A 105 -14.77 17.35 3.56
N TRP A 106 -13.57 17.81 3.17
CA TRP A 106 -13.30 19.23 2.99
C TRP A 106 -13.93 19.74 1.68
N LEU A 107 -13.76 19.00 0.58
CA LEU A 107 -14.30 19.36 -0.72
C LEU A 107 -15.84 19.48 -0.71
N LEU A 108 -16.51 18.62 0.04
CA LEU A 108 -17.96 18.68 0.24
C LEU A 108 -18.42 19.86 1.12
N ARG A 109 -17.54 20.39 1.97
CA ARG A 109 -17.85 21.52 2.87
C ARG A 109 -17.61 22.88 2.23
N GLU A 110 -16.56 23.02 1.44
CA GLU A 110 -16.22 24.28 0.77
C GLU A 110 -16.84 24.41 -0.64
N GLY A 111 -17.25 23.28 -1.24
CA GLY A 111 -17.80 23.22 -2.59
C GLY A 111 -19.31 23.49 -2.70
N TRP A 112 -19.97 23.81 -1.59
CA TRP A 112 -21.37 24.25 -1.47
C TRP A 112 -21.42 25.52 -0.63
#